data_AF-A0A3M3AN69-F1
#
_entry.id   AF-A0A3M3AN69-F1
#
_cell.length_a   1.000
_cell.length_b   1.000
_cell.length_c   1.000
_cell.angle_alpha   90.00
_cell.angle_beta   90.00
_cell.angle_gamma   90.00
#
_symmetry.space_group_name_H-M   'P 1'
#
loop_
_entity.id
_entity.type
_entity.pdbx_description
1 polymer ?
#
loop_
_entity_poly.entity_id
_entity_poly.type
_entity_poly.pdbx_seq_one_letter_code
_entity_poly.pdbx_strand_id
1 'polypeptide(L)' 'FPTVSMGLGPITAAYHARFMRYLENRGLKEHQGRKVWAFLGDGEMDQPESQAAVALAGREKLDNIIFVVNC' A
#
# COMPACT_ATOMS: atom_id res chain seq x y z
N PHE A 1 9.52 4.30 6.81
CA PHE A 1 8.92 4.85 5.58
C PHE A 1 8.88 6.36 5.71
N PRO A 2 9.57 7.12 4.86
CA PRO A 2 9.42 8.57 4.80
C PRO A 2 8.12 8.92 4.05
N THR A 3 7.22 9.69 4.68
CA THR A 3 5.86 9.93 4.17
C THR A 3 5.48 11.41 4.06
N VAL A 4 6.34 12.34 4.47
CA VAL A 4 6.00 13.78 4.47
C VAL A 4 5.86 14.36 3.06
N SER A 5 6.53 13.76 2.08
CA SER A 5 6.22 13.99 0.67
C SER A 5 4.94 13.23 0.36
N MET A 6 3.83 13.96 0.34
CA MET A 6 2.52 13.43 0.00
C MET A 6 2.59 12.59 -1.29
N GLY A 7 1.81 11.52 -1.33
CA GLY A 7 1.60 10.69 -2.53
C GLY A 7 2.60 9.55 -2.63
N LEU A 8 3.83 9.77 -2.17
CA LEU A 8 4.85 8.71 -2.07
C LEU A 8 4.49 7.68 -1.00
N GLY A 9 3.84 8.08 0.08
CA GLY A 9 3.35 7.18 1.14
C GLY A 9 2.42 6.08 0.60
N PRO A 10 1.28 6.42 -0.02
CA PRO A 10 0.32 5.43 -0.51
C PRO A 10 0.91 4.48 -1.56
N ILE A 11 1.64 5.00 -2.55
CA ILE A 11 2.20 4.16 -3.62
C ILE A 11 3.27 3.20 -3.10
N THR A 12 4.15 3.67 -2.21
CA THR A 12 5.18 2.79 -1.61
C THR A 12 4.55 1.74 -0.71
N ALA A 13 3.47 2.07 0.01
CA ALA A 13 2.72 1.09 0.80
C ALA A 13 2.10 -0.01 -0.07
N ALA A 14 1.49 0.35 -1.20
CA ALA A 14 0.91 -0.61 -2.15
C ALA A 14 1.99 -1.55 -2.73
N TYR A 15 3.14 -1.03 -3.15
CA TYR A 15 4.24 -1.87 -3.62
C TYR A 15 4.87 -2.71 -2.50
N HIS A 16 4.89 -2.21 -1.26
CA HIS A 16 5.36 -2.99 -0.12
C HIS A 16 4.46 -4.19 0.14
N ALA A 17 3.13 -3.98 0.13
CA ALA A 17 2.15 -5.04 0.28
C ALA A 17 2.25 -6.09 -0.84
N ARG A 18 2.40 -5.65 -2.09
CA ARG A 18 2.70 -6.51 -3.24
C ARG A 18 3.98 -7.32 -3.04
N PHE A 19 5.05 -6.68 -2.60
CA PHE A 19 6.33 -7.36 -2.41
C PHE A 19 6.25 -8.44 -1.32
N MET A 20 5.48 -8.19 -0.25
CA MET A 20 5.21 -9.20 0.77
C MET A 20 4.48 -10.42 0.17
N ARG A 21 3.42 -10.20 -0.63
CA ARG A 21 2.73 -11.29 -1.34
C ARG A 21 3.65 -12.01 -2.32
N TYR A 22 4.55 -11.29 -2.99
CA TYR A 22 5.56 -11.90 -3.84
C TYR A 22 6.47 -12.86 -3.07
N LEU A 23 6.99 -12.46 -1.90
CA LEU A 23 7.85 -13.32 -1.07
C LEU A 23 7.11 -14.57 -0.57
N GLU A 24 5.85 -14.41 -0.15
CA GLU A 24 4.99 -15.49 0.31
C GLU A 24 4.68 -16.48 -0.82
N ASN A 25 4.23 -15.98 -1.97
CA ASN A 25 3.90 -16.80 -3.14
C ASN A 25 5.11 -17.56 -3.71
N ARG A 26 6.32 -17.06 -3.48
CA ARG A 26 7.57 -17.68 -3.91
C ARG A 26 8.17 -18.63 -2.87
N GLY A 27 7.52 -18.79 -1.71
CA GLY A 27 8.04 -19.61 -0.61
C GLY A 27 9.34 -19.06 0.01
N LEU A 28 9.69 -17.80 -0.25
CA LEU A 28 10.89 -17.15 0.28
C LEU A 28 10.67 -16.67 1.72
N LYS A 29 9.41 -16.52 2.14
CA LYS A 29 9.01 -16.12 3.48
C LYS A 29 7.68 -16.76 3.81
N GLU A 30 7.54 -17.28 5.04
CA GLU A 30 6.27 -17.81 5.51
C GLU A 30 5.20 -16.71 5.61
N HIS A 31 3.97 -17.08 5.27
CA HIS A 31 2.83 -16.20 5.44
C HIS A 31 2.48 -16.07 6.93
N GLN A 32 2.58 -14.84 7.46
CA GLN A 32 2.34 -14.54 8.87
C GLN A 32 1.12 -13.63 9.09
N GLY A 33 0.24 -13.50 8.10
CA GLY A 33 -0.95 -12.63 8.20
C GLY A 33 -0.63 -11.14 8.40
N ARG A 34 0.58 -10.70 8.04
CA ARG A 34 1.04 -9.32 8.23
C ARG A 34 0.26 -8.37 7.31
N LYS A 35 -0.03 -7.17 7.81
CA LYS A 35 -0.72 -6.12 7.07
C LYS A 35 0.15 -4.87 6.95
N VAL A 36 0.03 -4.18 5.83
CA VAL A 36 0.61 -2.86 5.57
C VAL A 36 -0.47 -1.82 5.84
N TRP A 37 -0.14 -0.79 6.63
CA TRP A 37 -1.05 0.29 6.98
C TRP A 37 -0.53 1.59 6.39
N ALA A 38 -1.35 2.25 5.57
CA ALA A 38 -1.08 3.56 5.00
C ALA A 38 -2.04 4.58 5.63
N PHE A 39 -1.49 5.48 6.45
CA PHE A 39 -2.24 6.59 7.04
C PHE A 39 -2.07 7.82 6.15
N LEU A 40 -3.18 8.34 5.62
CA LEU A 40 -3.22 9.36 4.57
C LEU A 40 -4.14 10.50 4.99
N GLY A 41 -3.86 11.71 4.49
CA GLY A 41 -4.82 12.82 4.51
C GLY A 41 -5.75 12.80 3.30
N ASP A 42 -6.92 13.40 3.42
CA ASP A 42 -7.84 13.64 2.30
C ASP A 42 -7.18 14.44 1.16
N GLY A 43 -6.49 15.53 1.46
CA GLY A 43 -5.79 16.36 0.45
C GLY A 43 -4.62 15.63 -0.22
N GLU A 44 -4.05 14.61 0.42
CA GLU A 44 -3.04 13.74 -0.21
C GLU A 44 -3.67 12.80 -1.26
N MET A 45 -4.96 12.48 -1.15
CA MET A 45 -5.65 11.61 -2.10
C MET A 45 -5.86 12.25 -3.48
N ASP A 46 -5.74 13.58 -3.60
CA ASP A 46 -5.81 14.28 -4.89
C ASP A 46 -4.56 14.09 -5.76
N GLN A 47 -3.49 13.54 -5.19
CA GLN A 47 -2.27 13.28 -5.94
C GLN A 47 -2.40 12.03 -6.81
N PRO A 48 -1.82 12.05 -8.04
CA PRO A 48 -1.92 10.95 -8.97
C PRO A 48 -1.30 9.65 -8.42
N GLU A 49 -0.27 9.75 -7.58
CA GLU A 49 0.39 8.62 -6.93
C GLU A 49 -0.55 7.90 -5.95
N SER A 50 -1.36 8.67 -5.19
CA SER A 50 -2.34 8.14 -4.23
C SER A 50 -3.43 7.34 -4.93
N GLN A 51 -3.99 7.87 -6.02
CA GLN A 51 -4.99 7.17 -6.83
C GLN A 51 -4.41 5.93 -7.53
N ALA A 52 -3.19 6.04 -8.07
CA ALA A 52 -2.49 4.92 -8.69
C ALA A 52 -2.26 3.76 -7.69
N ALA A 53 -1.99 4.09 -6.42
CA ALA A 53 -1.81 3.10 -5.36
C ALA A 53 -3.08 2.28 -5.11
N VAL A 54 -4.23 2.94 -5.01
CA VAL A 54 -5.54 2.29 -4.82
C VAL A 54 -5.88 1.41 -6.03
N ALA A 55 -5.68 1.92 -7.25
CA ALA A 55 -5.92 1.16 -8.47
C ALA A 55 -4.99 -0.06 -8.60
N LEU A 56 -3.73 0.03 -8.16
CA LEU A 56 -2.80 -1.10 -8.12
C LEU A 56 -3.24 -2.16 -7.10
N ALA A 57 -3.55 -1.75 -5.87
CA ALA A 57 -4.01 -2.66 -4.82
C ALA A 57 -5.26 -3.43 -5.22
N GLY A 58 -6.23 -2.76 -5.86
CA GLY A 58 -7.44 -3.39 -6.39
C GLY A 58 -7.16 -4.40 -7.52
N ARG A 59 -6.30 -4.04 -8.49
CA ARG A 59 -5.95 -4.93 -9.61
C ARG A 59 -5.22 -6.19 -9.16
N GLU A 60 -4.34 -6.07 -8.17
CA GLU A 60 -3.54 -7.18 -7.66
C GLU A 60 -4.23 -7.95 -6.51
N LYS A 61 -5.46 -7.56 -6.15
CA LYS A 61 -6.25 -8.18 -5.07
C LYS A 61 -5.46 -8.22 -3.75
N LEU A 62 -4.78 -7.14 -3.42
CA LEU A 62 -3.99 -7.03 -2.20
C LEU A 62 -4.93 -6.90 -0.99
N ASP A 63 -5.13 -8.01 -0.30
CA ASP A 63 -5.88 -8.12 0.97
C ASP A 63 -5.03 -7.81 2.21
N ASN A 64 -3.72 -7.60 2.01
CA ASN A 64 -2.74 -7.31 3.05
C ASN A 64 -2.37 -5.83 3.16
N ILE A 65 -3.12 -4.92 2.52
CA ILE A 65 -2.97 -3.47 2.67
C ILE A 65 -4.26 -2.84 3.19
N ILE A 66 -4.12 -1.88 4.10
CA ILE A 66 -5.21 -1.07 4.65
C ILE A 66 -4.86 0.40 4.49
N PHE A 67 -5.73 1.14 3.82
CA PHE A 67 -5.68 2.59 3.72
C PHE A 67 -6.58 3.20 4.80
N VAL A 68 -6.03 4.11 5.59
CA VAL A 68 -6.73 4.91 6.60
C VAL A 68 -6.66 6.36 6.16
N VAL A 69 -7.77 6.89 5.67
CA VAL A 69 -7.87 8.28 5.19
C VAL A 69 -8.50 9.13 6.28
N ASN A 70 -7.79 10.19 6.69
CA ASN A 70 -8.33 11.21 7.57
C ASN A 70 -9.02 12.28 6.72
N CYS A 71 -10.33 12.42 6.88
CA CYS A 71 -11.18 13.40 6.20
C CYS A 71 -11.49 14.60 7.09
#